data_AF-A0A0Q8ESC4-F1
#
_entry.id   AF-A0A0Q8ESC4-F1
#
_cell.length_a   1.000
_cell.length_b   1.000
_cell.length_c   1.000
_cell.angle_alpha   90.00
_cell.angle_beta   90.00
_cell.angle_gamma   90.00
#
_symmetry.space_group_name_H-M   'P 1'
#
loop_
_entity.id
_entity.type
_entity.pdbx_description
1 polymer ?
#
loop_
_entity_poly.entity_id
_entity_poly.type
_entity_poly.pdbx_seq_one_letter_code
_entity_poly.pdbx_strand_id
1 'polypeptide(L)'
;MRITPRKHEYQAVVDILLDESFETPEQIAKALLKEMGAILQMRDLWVLTHRWADGSKGLNYGPFGSTAEAEAFAKKMSFGGTGRVVPLTSSGIALANHDGKAGWPGYCYNPRCGHPPFMHSSVGASRGQCHLDGCPCDKFVKDAPKTKSKK
;
A
#
# COMPACT_ATOMS: atom_id res chain seq x y z
N MET A 1 -2.47 8.67 12.58
CA MET A 1 -1.99 8.44 11.20
C MET A 1 -2.11 9.71 10.39
N ARG A 2 -1.00 10.42 10.19
CA ARG A 2 -0.89 11.47 9.18
C ARG A 2 -0.39 10.85 7.89
N ILE A 3 -1.05 11.16 6.78
CA ILE A 3 -0.69 10.64 5.46
C ILE A 3 -0.19 11.77 4.58
N THR A 4 0.97 11.56 3.97
CA THR A 4 1.41 12.32 2.81
C THR A 4 1.03 11.53 1.56
N PRO A 5 0.09 12.02 0.73
CA PRO A 5 -0.31 11.31 -0.49
C PRO A 5 0.87 11.15 -1.44
N ARG A 6 1.04 9.94 -1.98
CA ARG A 6 2.02 9.67 -3.05
C ARG A 6 1.37 9.93 -4.40
N LYS A 7 2.19 10.19 -5.44
CA LYS A 7 1.68 10.58 -6.77
C LYS A 7 0.63 9.62 -7.33
N HIS A 8 0.90 8.33 -7.29
CA HIS A 8 -0.03 7.30 -7.79
C HIS A 8 -1.31 7.19 -6.95
N GLU A 9 -1.24 7.44 -5.64
CA GLU A 9 -2.39 7.32 -4.74
C GLU A 9 -3.40 8.44 -5.01
N TYR A 10 -2.93 9.69 -5.13
CA TYR A 10 -3.86 10.78 -5.45
C TYR A 10 -4.32 10.68 -6.92
N GLN A 11 -3.49 10.17 -7.83
CA GLN A 11 -3.90 10.00 -9.22
C GLN A 11 -5.04 8.99 -9.34
N ALA A 12 -4.99 7.86 -8.64
CA ALA A 12 -6.10 6.90 -8.61
C ALA A 12 -7.41 7.51 -8.12
N VAL A 13 -7.34 8.43 -7.14
CA VAL A 13 -8.50 9.21 -6.66
C VAL A 13 -9.01 10.17 -7.73
N VAL A 14 -8.10 10.88 -8.41
CA VAL A 14 -8.46 11.80 -9.52
C VAL A 14 -9.09 11.03 -10.68
N ASP A 15 -8.56 9.86 -11.02
CA ASP A 15 -9.08 9.02 -12.10
C ASP A 15 -10.54 8.62 -11.83
N ILE A 16 -10.89 8.27 -10.58
CA ILE A 16 -12.28 7.98 -10.17
C ILE A 16 -13.17 9.22 -10.29
N LEU A 17 -12.67 10.40 -9.91
CA LEU A 17 -13.43 11.65 -9.97
C LEU A 17 -13.72 12.10 -11.41
N LEU A 18 -12.87 11.68 -12.36
CA LEU A 18 -12.99 12.02 -13.78
C LEU A 18 -13.61 10.88 -14.62
N ASP A 19 -13.99 9.77 -13.98
CA ASP A 19 -14.58 8.62 -14.66
C ASP A 19 -16.05 8.91 -15.03
N GLU A 20 -16.28 9.11 -16.33
CA GLU A 20 -17.61 9.38 -16.91
C GLU A 20 -18.55 8.17 -16.87
N SER A 21 -18.07 6.98 -16.47
CA SER A 21 -18.92 5.78 -16.34
C SER A 21 -19.78 5.78 -15.07
N PHE A 22 -19.48 6.65 -14.09
CA PHE A 22 -20.34 6.81 -12.92
C PHE A 22 -21.49 7.76 -13.22
N GLU A 23 -22.72 7.28 -12.98
CA GLU A 23 -23.95 8.01 -13.29
C GLU A 23 -24.42 8.90 -12.12
N THR A 24 -24.01 8.59 -10.89
CA THR A 24 -24.46 9.32 -9.70
C THR A 24 -23.32 9.63 -8.71
N PRO A 25 -23.44 10.73 -7.94
CA PRO A 25 -22.47 11.06 -6.89
C PRO A 25 -22.26 9.95 -5.85
N GLU A 26 -23.30 9.17 -5.55
CA GLU A 26 -23.22 8.05 -4.61
C GLU A 26 -22.34 6.92 -5.14
N GLN A 27 -22.31 6.69 -6.45
CA GLN A 27 -21.43 5.70 -7.06
C GLN A 27 -19.96 6.14 -6.95
N ILE A 28 -19.68 7.42 -7.25
CA ILE A 28 -18.34 8.02 -7.10
C ILE A 28 -17.90 7.94 -5.64
N ALA A 29 -18.74 8.33 -4.68
CA ALA A 29 -18.42 8.28 -3.27
C ALA A 29 -18.06 6.86 -2.79
N LYS A 30 -18.82 5.86 -3.24
CA LYS A 30 -18.53 4.44 -2.94
C LYS A 30 -17.21 3.99 -3.56
N ALA A 31 -16.92 4.38 -4.81
CA ALA A 31 -15.67 4.05 -5.48
C ALA A 31 -14.47 4.68 -4.75
N LEU A 32 -14.57 5.96 -4.37
CA LEU A 32 -13.55 6.67 -3.61
C LEU A 32 -13.26 6.00 -2.26
N LEU A 33 -14.29 5.66 -1.48
CA LEU A 33 -14.10 4.99 -0.18
C LEU A 33 -13.39 3.65 -0.33
N LYS A 34 -13.74 2.88 -1.36
CA LYS A 34 -13.09 1.59 -1.67
C LYS A 34 -11.63 1.79 -2.06
N GLU A 35 -11.33 2.73 -2.95
CA GLU A 35 -9.97 2.98 -3.42
C GLU A 35 -9.07 3.52 -2.31
N MET A 36 -9.57 4.47 -1.50
CA MET A 36 -8.84 4.95 -0.33
C MET A 36 -8.56 3.81 0.65
N GLY A 37 -9.55 2.95 0.93
CA GLY A 37 -9.36 1.76 1.75
C GLY A 37 -8.27 0.84 1.20
N ALA A 38 -8.29 0.56 -0.10
CA ALA A 38 -7.28 -0.25 -0.77
C ALA A 38 -5.88 0.38 -0.70
N ILE A 39 -5.78 1.70 -0.89
CA ILE A 39 -4.52 2.43 -0.76
C ILE A 39 -3.95 2.31 0.66
N LEU A 40 -4.79 2.54 1.67
CA LEU A 40 -4.38 2.44 3.08
C LEU A 40 -3.93 1.03 3.44
N GLN A 41 -4.62 0.02 2.93
CA GLN A 41 -4.26 -1.38 3.14
C GLN A 41 -2.92 -1.75 2.50
N MET A 42 -2.40 -1.00 1.54
CA MET A 42 -1.09 -1.21 0.90
C MET A 42 0.05 -0.42 1.56
N ARG A 43 -0.22 0.28 2.67
CA ARG A 43 0.82 1.05 3.37
C ARG A 43 1.47 0.24 4.47
N ASP A 44 2.78 0.44 4.62
CA ASP A 44 3.45 0.14 5.87
C ASP A 44 2.93 1.09 6.94
N LEU A 45 2.54 0.51 8.07
CA LEU A 45 2.01 1.22 9.23
C LEU A 45 2.76 0.78 10.47
N TRP A 46 2.68 1.59 11.51
CA TRP A 46 3.35 1.30 12.78
C TRP A 46 2.39 1.38 13.94
N VAL A 47 2.62 0.54 14.95
CA VAL A 47 1.92 0.58 16.23
C VAL A 47 2.94 0.82 17.34
N LEU A 48 2.59 1.70 18.26
CA LEU A 48 3.31 1.85 19.51
C LEU A 48 2.74 0.84 20.50
N THR A 49 3.53 -0.18 20.82
CA THR A 49 3.21 -1.10 21.92
C THR A 49 3.70 -0.51 23.24
N HIS A 50 2.88 -0.61 24.28
CA HIS A 50 3.18 0.02 25.57
C HIS A 50 3.16 -0.99 26.73
N ARG A 51 4.03 -0.77 27.70
CA ARG A 51 3.98 -1.39 29.03
C ARG A 51 4.06 -0.31 30.09
N TRP A 52 3.21 -0.40 31.10
CA TRP A 52 3.19 0.53 32.22
C TRP A 52 4.46 0.40 33.08
N ALA A 53 4.68 1.36 33.96
CA ALA A 53 5.88 1.41 34.81
C ALA A 53 5.99 0.22 35.77
N ASP A 54 4.87 -0.38 36.17
CA ASP A 54 4.79 -1.60 36.98
C ASP A 54 5.07 -2.89 36.17
N GLY A 55 5.38 -2.76 34.87
CA GLY A 55 5.68 -3.88 33.96
C GLY A 55 4.45 -4.54 33.36
N SER A 56 3.24 -4.15 33.75
CA SER A 56 1.99 -4.67 33.19
C SER A 56 1.78 -4.23 31.74
N LYS A 57 0.99 -5.00 30.99
CA LYS A 57 0.71 -4.71 29.58
C LYS A 57 -0.14 -3.44 29.47
N GLY A 58 0.33 -2.49 28.68
CA GLY A 58 -0.38 -1.25 28.39
C GLY A 58 -1.27 -1.35 27.16
N LEU A 59 -1.88 -0.22 26.82
CA LEU A 59 -2.64 -0.07 25.58
C LEU A 59 -1.70 0.13 24.39
N ASN A 60 -2.01 -0.51 23.27
CA ASN A 60 -1.32 -0.26 22.01
C ASN A 60 -1.97 0.93 21.30
N TYR A 61 -1.15 1.81 20.72
CA TYR A 61 -1.62 2.99 20.00
C TYR A 61 -1.25 2.89 18.52
N GLY A 62 -2.12 3.38 17.66
CA GLY A 62 -1.89 3.42 16.22
C GLY A 62 -3.18 3.19 15.42
N PRO A 63 -3.08 3.02 14.09
CA PRO A 63 -1.82 3.03 13.33
C PRO A 63 -1.20 4.43 13.20
N PHE A 64 0.12 4.46 13.07
CA PHE A 64 0.93 5.63 12.73
C PHE A 64 1.49 5.46 11.31
N GLY A 65 1.68 6.56 10.60
CA GLY A 65 2.24 6.58 9.24
C GLY A 65 3.77 6.60 9.20
N SER A 66 4.44 6.69 10.35
CA SER A 66 5.89 6.55 10.50
C SER A 66 6.27 6.26 11.95
N THR A 67 7.50 5.80 12.18
CA THR A 67 8.07 5.67 13.53
C THR A 67 8.16 7.01 14.24
N ALA A 68 8.55 8.08 13.52
CA ALA A 68 8.65 9.43 14.06
C ALA A 68 7.30 9.97 14.58
N GLU A 69 6.20 9.69 13.88
CA GLU A 69 4.85 10.05 14.35
C GLU A 69 4.52 9.34 15.67
N ALA A 70 4.83 8.03 15.77
CA ALA A 70 4.61 7.24 16.97
C ALA A 70 5.44 7.75 18.17
N GLU A 71 6.70 8.10 17.93
CA GLU A 71 7.60 8.64 18.96
C GLU A 71 7.18 10.04 19.41
N ALA A 72 6.78 10.91 18.48
CA ALA A 72 6.26 12.23 18.81
C ALA A 72 4.97 12.13 19.64
N PHE A 73 4.08 11.20 19.30
CA PHE A 73 2.91 10.89 20.10
C PHE A 73 3.29 10.42 21.52
N ALA A 74 4.21 9.45 21.64
CA ALA A 74 4.68 8.95 22.94
C ALA A 74 5.25 10.06 23.82
N LYS A 75 6.12 10.91 23.27
CA LYS A 75 6.72 12.06 23.98
C LYS A 75 5.65 13.04 24.45
N LYS A 76 4.70 13.39 23.58
CA LYS A 76 3.61 14.32 23.91
C LYS A 76 2.74 13.80 25.05
N MET A 77 2.45 12.51 25.05
CA MET A 77 1.54 11.95 26.04
C MET A 77 2.20 11.65 27.39
N SER A 78 3.51 11.37 27.42
CA SER A 78 4.30 11.20 28.66
C SER A 78 3.67 10.24 29.68
N PHE A 79 3.05 9.14 29.23
CA PHE A 79 2.29 8.22 30.09
C PHE A 79 3.12 7.38 31.09
N GLY A 80 4.43 7.64 31.23
CA GLY A 80 5.36 6.78 31.96
C GLY A 80 5.60 5.44 31.26
N GLY A 81 6.29 4.49 31.93
CA GLY A 81 6.51 3.14 31.41
C GLY A 81 7.48 3.02 30.23
N THR A 82 7.35 1.94 29.45
CA THR A 82 8.20 1.66 28.27
C THR A 82 7.35 1.50 27.01
N GLY A 83 7.84 2.01 25.89
CA GLY A 83 7.17 1.92 24.59
C GLY A 83 8.09 1.32 23.54
N ARG A 84 7.54 0.50 22.63
CA ARG A 84 8.25 -0.03 21.46
C ARG A 84 7.40 0.16 20.22
N VAL A 85 7.97 0.78 19.20
CA VAL A 85 7.34 0.88 17.88
C VAL A 85 7.52 -0.43 17.13
N VAL A 86 6.43 -0.97 16.61
CA VAL A 86 6.37 -2.24 15.89
C VAL A 86 5.78 -1.99 14.50
N PRO A 87 6.44 -2.44 13.42
CA PRO A 87 5.85 -2.37 12.09
C PRO A 87 4.67 -3.34 11.99
N LEU A 88 3.59 -2.87 11.38
CA LEU A 88 2.46 -3.71 10.98
C LEU A 88 2.70 -4.15 9.53
N THR A 89 2.82 -5.47 9.33
CA THR A 89 2.78 -6.02 7.98
C THR A 89 1.40 -5.79 7.41
N SER A 90 1.32 -5.07 6.29
CA SER A 90 0.03 -4.71 5.70
C SER A 90 -0.64 -5.95 5.09
N SER A 91 -1.91 -6.17 5.44
CA SER A 91 -2.70 -7.29 4.89
C SER A 91 -2.90 -7.14 3.38
N GLY A 92 -3.00 -5.91 2.88
CA GLY A 92 -3.05 -5.64 1.44
C GLY A 92 -1.78 -6.07 0.72
N ILE A 93 -0.59 -5.83 1.28
CA ILE A 93 0.68 -6.30 0.71
C ILE A 93 0.74 -7.82 0.71
N ALA A 94 0.29 -8.48 1.79
CA ALA A 94 0.26 -9.94 1.86
C ALA A 94 -0.63 -10.54 0.75
N LEU A 95 -1.85 -10.01 0.59
CA LEU A 95 -2.77 -10.43 -0.47
C LEU A 95 -2.22 -10.11 -1.86
N ALA A 96 -1.66 -8.92 -2.07
CA ALA A 96 -1.07 -8.53 -3.35
C ALA A 96 0.15 -9.39 -3.74
N ASN A 97 0.92 -9.86 -2.75
CA ASN A 97 2.02 -10.80 -3.00
C ASN A 97 1.51 -12.20 -3.36
N HIS A 98 0.36 -12.61 -2.82
CA HIS A 98 -0.26 -13.91 -3.08
C HIS A 98 -0.99 -13.93 -4.44
N ASP A 99 -1.90 -12.98 -4.66
CA ASP A 99 -2.81 -12.95 -5.82
C ASP A 99 -2.29 -12.09 -6.98
N GLY A 100 -1.29 -11.25 -6.73
CA GLY A 100 -0.90 -10.17 -7.60
C GLY A 100 -1.77 -8.92 -7.44
N LYS A 101 -1.24 -7.77 -7.87
CA LYS A 101 -1.95 -6.49 -7.91
C LYS A 101 -1.55 -5.70 -9.15
N ALA A 102 -2.29 -5.90 -10.25
CA ALA A 102 -2.09 -5.14 -11.47
C ALA A 102 -2.28 -3.63 -11.25
N GLY A 103 -1.48 -2.81 -11.93
CA GLY A 103 -1.58 -1.35 -11.85
C GLY A 103 -0.97 -0.71 -10.60
N TRP A 104 -0.49 -1.50 -9.63
CA TRP A 104 0.10 -0.97 -8.41
C TRP A 104 1.62 -0.80 -8.52
N PRO A 105 2.20 0.35 -8.11
CA PRO A 105 3.64 0.54 -8.16
C PRO A 105 4.40 -0.52 -7.36
N GLY A 106 5.47 -1.04 -7.97
CA GLY A 106 6.26 -2.11 -7.40
C GLY A 106 5.78 -3.52 -7.76
N TYR A 107 4.67 -3.66 -8.49
CA TYR A 107 4.19 -4.92 -9.05
C TYR A 107 4.26 -4.90 -10.57
N CYS A 108 4.12 -6.06 -11.21
CA CYS A 108 4.17 -6.16 -12.66
C CYS A 108 2.95 -5.48 -13.31
N TYR A 109 3.18 -4.49 -14.15
CA TYR A 109 2.15 -3.73 -14.88
C TYR A 109 1.61 -4.45 -16.13
N ASN A 110 2.01 -5.68 -16.41
CA ASN A 110 1.42 -6.46 -17.50
C ASN A 110 -0.07 -6.72 -17.17
N PRO A 111 -1.03 -6.39 -18.06
CA PRO A 111 -2.46 -6.55 -17.80
C PRO A 111 -2.91 -7.98 -17.49
N ARG A 112 -2.10 -8.98 -17.88
CA ARG A 112 -2.34 -10.40 -17.59
C ARG A 112 -1.46 -10.94 -16.45
N CYS A 113 -0.88 -10.04 -15.66
CA CYS A 113 -0.08 -10.34 -14.48
C CYS A 113 -0.46 -9.36 -13.35
N GLY A 114 0.49 -9.04 -12.50
CA GLY A 114 0.31 -8.30 -11.25
C GLY A 114 1.24 -8.78 -10.16
N HIS A 115 2.08 -9.79 -10.42
CA HIS A 115 2.94 -10.37 -9.40
C HIS A 115 4.14 -9.48 -9.04
N PRO A 116 4.66 -9.61 -7.81
CA PRO A 116 5.79 -8.82 -7.35
C PRO A 116 7.11 -9.26 -8.04
N PRO A 117 8.15 -8.41 -8.04
CA PRO A 117 9.39 -8.63 -8.78
C PRO A 117 10.14 -9.91 -8.40
N PHE A 118 9.95 -10.41 -7.17
CA PHE A 118 10.58 -11.64 -6.70
C PHE A 118 9.96 -12.91 -7.30
N MET A 119 8.77 -12.80 -7.92
CA MET A 119 8.15 -13.89 -8.67
C MET A 119 8.70 -14.00 -10.10
N HIS A 120 9.61 -13.10 -10.50
CA HIS A 120 10.17 -13.06 -11.85
C HIS A 120 11.63 -13.51 -11.91
N SER A 121 11.98 -14.19 -13.00
CA SER A 121 13.35 -14.62 -13.30
C SER A 121 14.32 -13.45 -13.33
N SER A 122 15.56 -13.71 -12.94
CA SER A 122 16.64 -12.77 -13.14
C SER A 122 17.15 -12.84 -14.58
N VAL A 123 17.13 -11.72 -15.30
CA VAL A 123 17.68 -11.60 -16.66
C VAL A 123 18.63 -10.40 -16.68
N GLY A 124 19.89 -10.66 -16.33
CA GLY A 124 20.90 -9.62 -16.13
C GLY A 124 20.48 -8.63 -15.04
N ALA A 125 20.52 -7.34 -15.34
CA ALA A 125 20.04 -6.26 -14.47
C ALA A 125 18.50 -6.07 -14.50
N SER A 126 17.78 -6.88 -15.27
CA SER A 126 16.34 -6.82 -15.44
C SER A 126 15.64 -8.08 -14.91
N ARG A 127 14.31 -8.06 -14.93
CA ARG A 127 13.46 -9.19 -14.54
C ARG A 127 12.74 -9.74 -15.78
N GLY A 128 12.82 -11.06 -15.95
CA GLY A 128 12.24 -11.79 -17.08
C GLY A 128 10.82 -12.29 -16.81
N GLN A 129 10.54 -13.50 -17.27
CA GLN A 129 9.27 -14.19 -17.12
C GLN A 129 8.90 -14.41 -15.64
N CYS A 130 7.60 -14.34 -15.33
CA CYS A 130 7.08 -14.78 -14.04
C CYS A 130 7.18 -16.30 -13.93
N HIS A 131 7.55 -16.79 -12.75
CA HIS A 131 7.68 -18.21 -12.44
C HIS A 131 6.41 -18.85 -11.87
N LEU A 132 5.38 -18.05 -11.58
CA LEU A 132 4.10 -18.60 -11.16
C LEU A 132 3.52 -19.42 -12.32
N ASP A 133 3.22 -20.69 -12.04
CA ASP A 133 2.63 -21.58 -13.03
C ASP A 133 1.30 -21.01 -13.56
N GLY A 134 1.09 -21.12 -14.87
CA GLY A 134 -0.07 -20.54 -15.56
C GLY A 134 -0.04 -19.02 -15.78
N CYS A 135 0.98 -18.28 -15.30
CA CYS A 135 1.08 -16.84 -15.59
C CYS A 135 1.57 -16.61 -17.04
N PRO A 136 0.81 -15.92 -17.90
CA PRO A 136 1.15 -15.74 -19.32
C PRO A 136 2.12 -14.58 -19.57
N CYS A 137 2.75 -14.03 -18.52
CA CYS A 137 3.62 -12.87 -18.66
C CYS A 137 5.03 -13.31 -19.05
N ASP A 138 5.55 -12.70 -20.11
CA ASP A 138 6.85 -12.96 -20.72
C ASP A 138 7.98 -12.14 -20.06
N LYS A 139 7.64 -10.95 -19.54
CA LYS A 139 8.59 -10.03 -18.93
C LYS A 139 7.95 -9.20 -17.83
N PHE A 140 8.73 -8.88 -16.79
CA PHE A 140 8.33 -7.92 -15.78
C PHE A 140 8.20 -6.51 -16.39
N VAL A 141 7.03 -5.90 -16.21
CA VAL A 141 6.77 -4.51 -16.62
C VAL A 141 6.79 -3.63 -15.38
N LYS A 142 7.82 -2.80 -15.23
CA LYS A 142 8.06 -2.01 -14.02
C LYS A 142 7.15 -0.79 -13.88
N ASP A 143 6.82 -0.16 -15.00
CA ASP A 143 6.11 1.12 -15.03
C ASP A 143 4.77 0.97 -15.74
N ALA A 144 3.81 1.80 -15.35
CA ALA A 144 2.51 1.87 -16.03
C ALA A 144 2.71 2.10 -17.54
N PRO A 145 1.90 1.46 -18.41
CA PRO A 145 1.92 1.75 -19.83
C PRO A 145 1.74 3.26 -20.02
N LYS A 146 2.62 3.90 -20.78
CA LYS A 146 2.43 5.31 -21.14
C LYS A 146 1.11 5.40 -21.90
N THR A 147 0.07 5.94 -21.28
CA THR A 147 -1.11 6.38 -22.00
C THR A 147 -0.62 7.45 -22.97
N LYS A 148 -0.68 7.17 -24.28
CA LYS A 148 -0.44 8.20 -25.28
C LYS A 148 -1.46 9.29 -24.97
N SER A 149 -1.01 10.46 -24.55
CA SER A 149 -1.85 11.66 -24.47
C SER A 149 -2.60 11.74 -25.78
N LYS A 150 -3.93 11.57 -25.73
CA LYS A 150 -4.78 12.04 -26.82
C LYS A 150 -4.55 13.55 -26.82
N LYS A 151 -3.88 14.03 -27.87
CA LYS A 151 -3.86 15.44 -28.21
C LYS A 151 -5.28 15.89 -28.55
#